data_AF-A0AAW1NS64-F1
#
_entry.id   AF-A0AAW1NS64-F1
#
_cell.length_a   1.000
_cell.length_b   1.000
_cell.length_c   1.000
_cell.angle_alpha   90.00
_cell.angle_beta   90.00
_cell.angle_gamma   90.00
#
_symmetry.space_group_name_H-M   'P 1'
#
loop_
_entity.id
_entity.type
_entity.pdbx_description
1 polymer ?
#
loop_
_entity_poly.entity_id
_entity_poly.type
_entity_poly.pdbx_seq_one_letter_code
_entity_poly.pdbx_strand_id
1 'polypeptide(L)'
;MAGTLSAIQHRTVSHLTAGKAQLIGSQWVSRTPPSPSASNPRSQRTQYATARQSAIRASGRDFDRKVQDAGRKIEGTAQEAQERAPQQAQEAKGAASQAGQEAQQQFQDPSERSKFVAEFSAMALFTFLTSTASAAATAQASGAVQTLLLRMGAFGLIFPLIISIFAPISKAHFNPMVTVSMVVAGQQKLSQGINYIIAQCLGAILGGALALWSLPGAQQNAGYLAAAAVPAGRSVPQAFLGEFVGAVFFIWVLFQTIVDPRGWGKLGPLSLGLAVPLLMWTVGPISGLSINPARAFGLAVVLGDWTHHWVWWVAPIIGAALAGKTYSSCFAPTQS
;
A
#
# COMPACT_ATOMS: atom_id res chain seq x y z
N MET A 1 -5.85 35.15 -12.16
CA MET A 1 -5.12 35.53 -13.39
C MET A 1 -5.48 36.92 -13.93
N ALA A 2 -6.62 37.53 -13.57
CA ALA A 2 -6.98 38.88 -14.04
C ALA A 2 -6.05 40.01 -13.50
N GLY A 3 -5.50 39.87 -12.29
CA GLY A 3 -4.61 40.88 -11.69
C GLY A 3 -3.24 41.00 -12.36
N THR A 4 -2.71 39.91 -12.93
CA THR A 4 -1.37 39.88 -13.54
C THR A 4 -1.37 40.49 -14.95
N LEU A 5 -2.45 40.34 -15.71
CA LEU A 5 -2.62 40.94 -17.03
C LEU A 5 -2.77 42.48 -16.96
N SER A 6 -3.51 42.98 -15.96
CA SER A 6 -3.64 44.43 -15.73
C SER A 6 -2.30 45.09 -15.37
N ALA A 7 -1.46 44.41 -14.58
CA ALA A 7 -0.13 44.90 -14.21
C ALA A 7 0.85 44.94 -15.40
N ILE A 8 0.76 43.97 -16.32
CA ILE A 8 1.58 43.91 -17.55
C ILE A 8 1.14 45.00 -18.55
N GLN A 9 -0.16 45.22 -18.72
CA GLN A 9 -0.68 46.33 -19.55
C GLN A 9 -0.20 47.70 -19.03
N HIS A 10 -0.26 47.94 -17.71
CA HIS A 10 0.17 49.21 -17.13
C HIS A 10 1.67 49.49 -17.30
N ARG A 11 2.55 48.48 -17.15
CA ARG A 11 4.00 48.62 -17.37
C ARG A 11 4.36 48.81 -18.84
N THR A 12 3.63 48.21 -19.76
CA THR A 12 3.91 48.32 -21.20
C THR A 12 3.56 49.72 -21.72
N VAL A 13 2.44 50.29 -21.27
CA VAL A 13 2.03 51.65 -21.65
C VAL A 13 2.99 52.72 -21.09
N SER A 14 3.54 52.55 -19.88
CA SER A 14 4.48 53.50 -19.28
C SER A 14 5.88 53.48 -19.93
N HIS A 15 6.38 52.31 -20.37
CA HIS A 15 7.62 52.24 -21.14
C HIS A 15 7.49 52.83 -22.55
N LEU A 16 6.33 52.72 -23.18
CA LEU A 16 6.06 53.25 -24.52
C LEU A 16 5.97 54.80 -24.54
N THR A 17 5.40 55.42 -23.50
CA THR A 17 5.39 56.89 -23.37
C THR A 17 6.79 57.47 -23.11
N ALA A 18 7.63 56.77 -22.33
CA ALA A 18 9.02 57.17 -22.12
C ALA A 18 9.88 57.08 -23.40
N GLY A 19 9.69 56.03 -24.22
CA GLY A 19 10.39 55.88 -25.50
C GLY A 19 10.04 56.97 -26.53
N LYS A 20 8.80 57.47 -26.51
CA LYS A 20 8.34 58.56 -27.40
C LYS A 20 9.08 59.87 -27.13
N ALA A 21 9.51 60.12 -25.89
CA ALA A 21 10.29 61.31 -25.51
C ALA A 21 11.78 61.21 -25.95
N GLN A 22 12.40 60.02 -25.87
CA GLN A 22 13.81 59.81 -26.24
C GLN A 22 14.05 59.79 -27.77
N LEU A 23 13.11 59.27 -28.56
CA LEU A 23 13.21 59.25 -30.03
C LEU A 23 13.12 60.64 -30.67
N ILE A 24 12.39 61.58 -30.04
CA ILE A 24 12.30 62.97 -30.50
C ILE A 24 13.62 63.72 -30.28
N GLY A 25 14.40 63.35 -29.26
CA GLY A 25 15.67 64.01 -28.92
C GLY A 25 16.88 63.57 -29.76
N SER A 26 16.95 62.29 -30.17
CA SER A 26 18.17 61.70 -30.75
C SER A 26 18.32 61.87 -32.27
N GLN A 27 17.25 62.14 -33.02
CA GLN A 27 17.33 62.33 -34.48
C GLN A 27 17.76 63.74 -34.93
N TRP A 28 18.05 64.66 -33.99
CA TRP A 28 18.38 66.05 -34.31
C TRP A 28 19.88 66.40 -34.35
N VAL A 29 20.77 65.45 -34.07
CA VAL A 29 22.21 65.74 -33.92
C VAL A 29 23.03 65.55 -35.22
N SER A 30 22.49 64.98 -36.30
CA SER A 30 23.32 64.58 -37.46
C SER A 30 23.04 65.27 -38.81
N ARG A 31 22.42 66.45 -38.84
CA ARG A 31 22.30 67.24 -40.10
C ARG A 31 23.01 68.59 -39.99
N THR A 32 24.21 68.65 -40.56
CA THR A 32 24.99 69.88 -40.78
C THR A 32 24.22 70.87 -41.67
N PRO A 33 24.27 72.20 -41.39
CA PRO A 33 23.59 73.18 -42.22
C PRO A 33 24.35 73.45 -43.53
N PRO A 34 23.67 73.64 -44.67
CA PRO A 34 24.29 74.07 -45.93
C PRO A 34 24.63 75.57 -45.93
N SER A 35 25.68 75.94 -46.71
CA SER A 35 26.26 77.28 -46.87
C SER A 35 25.25 78.33 -47.41
N PRO A 36 25.31 79.62 -47.01
CA PRO A 36 24.24 80.58 -47.28
C PRO A 36 24.31 81.14 -48.70
N SER A 37 23.46 80.65 -49.61
CA SER A 37 23.18 81.31 -50.89
C SER A 37 21.99 82.28 -50.76
N ALA A 38 22.15 83.50 -51.27
CA ALA A 38 21.23 84.63 -51.19
C ALA A 38 19.78 84.31 -51.62
N SER A 39 18.95 83.88 -50.67
CA SER A 39 17.51 83.75 -50.79
C SER A 39 16.85 84.03 -49.44
N ASN A 40 15.67 84.65 -49.48
CA ASN A 40 14.97 85.27 -48.35
C ASN A 40 14.95 84.37 -47.08
N PRO A 41 15.48 84.83 -45.92
CA PRO A 41 15.56 84.02 -44.69
C PRO A 41 14.22 83.46 -44.20
N ARG A 42 13.10 84.08 -44.58
CA ARG A 42 11.75 83.60 -44.26
C ARG A 42 11.36 82.33 -45.03
N SER A 43 11.71 82.19 -46.32
CA SER A 43 11.28 81.03 -47.12
C SER A 43 12.02 79.75 -46.73
N GLN A 44 13.31 79.85 -46.39
CA GLN A 44 14.08 78.72 -45.90
C GLN A 44 13.57 78.25 -44.52
N ARG A 45 13.29 79.17 -43.59
CA ARG A 45 12.69 78.80 -42.28
C ARG A 45 11.36 78.07 -42.45
N THR A 46 10.52 78.49 -43.39
CA THR A 46 9.25 77.81 -43.68
C THR A 46 9.47 76.42 -44.27
N GLN A 47 10.34 76.26 -45.28
CA GLN A 47 10.64 74.94 -45.86
C GLN A 47 11.24 73.97 -44.83
N TYR A 48 12.17 74.43 -43.99
CA TYR A 48 12.73 73.63 -42.89
C TYR A 48 11.66 73.27 -41.85
N ALA A 49 10.76 74.18 -41.52
CA ALA A 49 9.64 73.91 -40.60
C ALA A 49 8.66 72.88 -41.17
N THR A 50 8.33 72.96 -42.47
CA THR A 50 7.43 72.00 -43.13
C THR A 50 8.08 70.62 -43.28
N ALA A 51 9.36 70.55 -43.66
CA ALA A 51 10.13 69.30 -43.71
C ALA A 51 10.30 68.66 -42.32
N ARG A 52 10.47 69.49 -41.29
CA ARG A 52 10.49 69.05 -39.88
C ARG A 52 9.14 68.48 -39.44
N GLN A 53 8.04 69.15 -39.77
CA GLN A 53 6.71 68.64 -39.46
C GLN A 53 6.38 67.34 -40.20
N SER A 54 6.79 67.20 -41.46
CA SER A 54 6.56 65.98 -42.24
C SER A 54 7.39 64.80 -41.72
N ALA A 55 8.66 65.01 -41.35
CA ALA A 55 9.52 63.98 -40.75
C ALA A 55 9.01 63.54 -39.37
N ILE A 56 8.55 64.47 -38.52
CA ILE A 56 7.94 64.15 -37.22
C ILE A 56 6.66 63.34 -37.41
N ARG A 57 5.80 63.72 -38.37
CA ARG A 57 4.59 62.95 -38.71
C ARG A 57 4.91 61.56 -39.26
N ALA A 58 5.95 61.42 -40.08
CA ALA A 58 6.37 60.13 -40.61
C ALA A 58 6.95 59.21 -39.51
N SER A 59 7.81 59.74 -38.64
CA SER A 59 8.35 58.99 -37.50
C SER A 59 7.27 58.62 -36.49
N GLY A 60 6.27 59.48 -36.28
CA GLY A 60 5.11 59.17 -35.44
C GLY A 60 4.31 57.99 -36.00
N ARG A 61 4.03 57.98 -37.31
CA ARG A 61 3.33 56.87 -37.98
C ARG A 61 4.10 55.55 -37.94
N ASP A 62 5.42 55.57 -38.11
CA ASP A 62 6.25 54.35 -38.03
C ASP A 62 6.30 53.78 -36.60
N PHE A 63 6.41 54.66 -35.60
CA PHE A 63 6.33 54.27 -34.20
C PHE A 63 4.95 53.67 -33.86
N ASP A 64 3.87 54.33 -34.26
CA ASP A 64 2.51 53.84 -34.01
C ASP A 64 2.27 52.48 -34.68
N ARG A 65 2.82 52.25 -35.89
CA ARG A 65 2.78 50.95 -36.58
C ARG A 65 3.53 49.86 -35.81
N LYS A 66 4.74 50.14 -35.33
CA LYS A 66 5.52 49.18 -34.53
C LYS A 66 4.84 48.83 -33.21
N VAL A 67 4.19 49.80 -32.57
CA VAL A 67 3.39 49.58 -31.36
C VAL A 67 2.18 48.69 -31.65
N GLN A 68 1.48 48.92 -32.76
CA GLN A 68 0.36 48.08 -33.19
C GLN A 68 0.80 46.65 -33.54
N ASP A 69 1.95 46.48 -34.21
CA ASP A 69 2.49 45.16 -34.54
C ASP A 69 2.94 44.39 -33.30
N ALA A 70 3.56 45.08 -32.33
CA ALA A 70 3.90 44.49 -31.03
C ALA A 70 2.65 44.10 -30.23
N GLY A 71 1.61 44.96 -30.22
CA GLY A 71 0.32 44.68 -29.59
C GLY A 71 -0.33 43.42 -30.17
N ARG A 72 -0.42 43.32 -31.50
CA ARG A 72 -0.97 42.13 -32.18
C ARG A 72 -0.21 40.85 -31.88
N LYS A 73 1.13 40.92 -31.80
CA LYS A 73 1.93 39.74 -31.42
C LYS A 73 1.64 39.30 -29.99
N ILE A 74 1.60 40.23 -29.04
CA ILE A 74 1.31 39.93 -27.63
C ILE A 74 -0.09 39.34 -27.47
N GLU A 75 -1.08 39.90 -28.17
CA GLU A 75 -2.45 39.39 -28.19
C GLU A 75 -2.52 37.97 -28.76
N GLY A 76 -1.81 37.71 -29.86
CA GLY A 76 -1.70 36.37 -30.45
C GLY A 76 -1.08 35.35 -29.50
N THR A 77 0.06 35.67 -28.86
CA THR A 77 0.68 34.77 -27.88
C THR A 77 -0.19 34.56 -26.65
N ALA A 78 -0.92 35.60 -26.21
CA ALA A 78 -1.84 35.50 -25.09
C ALA A 78 -3.05 34.61 -25.41
N GLN A 79 -3.60 34.72 -26.62
CA GLN A 79 -4.68 33.86 -27.12
C GLN A 79 -4.22 32.40 -27.22
N GLU A 80 -3.06 32.13 -27.84
CA GLU A 80 -2.51 30.78 -27.92
C GLU A 80 -2.24 30.16 -26.53
N ALA A 81 -1.73 30.95 -25.59
CA ALA A 81 -1.52 30.50 -24.21
C ALA A 81 -2.85 30.21 -23.50
N GLN A 82 -3.87 31.02 -23.76
CA GLN A 82 -5.20 30.87 -23.18
C GLN A 82 -5.97 29.68 -23.77
N GLU A 83 -5.71 29.31 -25.03
CA GLU A 83 -6.28 28.13 -25.68
C GLU A 83 -5.57 26.82 -25.27
N ARG A 84 -4.26 26.84 -25.02
CA ARG A 84 -3.51 25.65 -24.58
C ARG A 84 -3.62 25.35 -23.09
N ALA A 85 -3.80 26.37 -22.25
CA ALA A 85 -3.87 26.20 -20.80
C ALA A 85 -4.99 25.23 -20.34
N PRO A 86 -6.21 25.23 -20.91
CA PRO A 86 -7.25 24.27 -20.58
C PRO A 86 -6.88 22.83 -20.96
N GLN A 87 -6.31 22.62 -22.14
CA GLN A 87 -5.91 21.29 -22.62
C GLN A 87 -4.81 20.69 -21.73
N GLN A 88 -3.75 21.46 -21.44
CA GLN A 88 -2.67 21.01 -20.55
C GLN A 88 -3.15 20.75 -19.12
N ALA A 89 -4.07 21.59 -18.61
CA ALA A 89 -4.67 21.37 -17.30
C ALA A 89 -5.52 20.10 -17.25
N GLN A 90 -6.18 19.76 -18.37
CA GLN A 90 -7.01 18.56 -18.48
C GLN A 90 -6.16 17.29 -18.63
N GLU A 91 -5.08 17.34 -19.40
CA GLU A 91 -4.08 16.28 -19.49
C GLU A 91 -3.40 16.00 -18.14
N ALA A 92 -2.98 17.06 -17.42
CA ALA A 92 -2.39 16.92 -16.10
C ALA A 92 -3.37 16.32 -15.07
N LYS A 93 -4.66 16.70 -15.13
CA LYS A 93 -5.71 16.09 -14.31
C LYS A 93 -5.95 14.62 -14.68
N GLY A 94 -5.93 14.27 -15.97
CA GLY A 94 -6.05 12.90 -16.45
C GLY A 94 -4.90 12.02 -15.95
N ALA A 95 -3.66 12.50 -16.09
CA ALA A 95 -2.47 11.80 -15.60
C ALA A 95 -2.47 11.64 -14.07
N ALA A 96 -2.87 12.67 -13.32
CA ALA A 96 -3.00 12.59 -11.86
C ALA A 96 -4.12 11.63 -11.41
N SER A 97 -5.24 11.59 -12.15
CA SER A 97 -6.32 10.64 -11.92
C SER A 97 -5.89 9.20 -12.20
N GLN A 98 -5.19 8.95 -13.30
CA GLN A 98 -4.64 7.63 -13.62
C GLN A 98 -3.60 7.20 -12.59
N ALA A 99 -2.64 8.06 -12.23
CA ALA A 99 -1.67 7.74 -11.18
C ALA A 99 -2.34 7.46 -9.83
N GLY A 100 -3.42 8.19 -9.50
CA GLY A 100 -4.23 7.94 -8.30
C GLY A 100 -4.97 6.60 -8.35
N GLN A 101 -5.52 6.24 -9.52
CA GLN A 101 -6.19 4.95 -9.74
C GLN A 101 -5.19 3.79 -9.71
N GLU A 102 -4.03 3.92 -10.34
CA GLU A 102 -2.95 2.93 -10.33
C GLU A 102 -2.40 2.72 -8.92
N ALA A 103 -2.18 3.80 -8.15
CA ALA A 103 -1.79 3.70 -6.75
C ALA A 103 -2.87 2.99 -5.90
N GLN A 104 -4.15 3.32 -6.11
CA GLN A 104 -5.26 2.62 -5.45
C GLN A 104 -5.35 1.15 -5.85
N GLN A 105 -5.09 0.82 -7.13
CA GLN A 105 -5.16 -0.53 -7.66
C GLN A 105 -3.96 -1.38 -7.22
N GLN A 106 -2.77 -0.77 -7.06
CA GLN A 106 -1.59 -1.40 -6.48
C GLN A 106 -1.78 -1.74 -4.98
N PHE A 107 -2.57 -0.93 -4.27
CA PHE A 107 -3.04 -1.28 -2.93
C PHE A 107 -4.13 -2.37 -2.93
N GLN A 108 -4.85 -2.55 -4.05
CA GLN A 108 -5.91 -3.55 -4.18
C GLN A 108 -5.39 -4.94 -4.61
N ASP A 109 -4.30 -5.03 -5.38
CA ASP A 109 -3.63 -6.31 -5.70
C ASP A 109 -2.14 -6.29 -5.31
N PRO A 110 -1.83 -6.72 -4.07
CA PRO A 110 -0.46 -6.76 -3.57
C PRO A 110 0.45 -7.69 -4.41
N SER A 111 1.69 -7.27 -4.65
CA SER A 111 2.68 -8.09 -5.36
C SER A 111 2.96 -9.42 -4.63
N GLU A 112 3.44 -10.45 -5.35
CA GLU A 112 3.86 -11.72 -4.75
C GLU A 112 4.93 -11.53 -3.66
N ARG A 113 5.81 -10.54 -3.83
CA ARG A 113 6.80 -10.15 -2.82
C ARG A 113 6.12 -9.63 -1.55
N SER A 114 5.14 -8.74 -1.70
CA SER A 114 4.37 -8.20 -0.57
C SER A 114 3.62 -9.31 0.17
N LYS A 115 2.99 -10.23 -0.57
CA LYS A 115 2.27 -11.38 -0.02
C LYS A 115 3.21 -12.31 0.76
N PHE A 116 4.39 -12.60 0.22
CA PHE A 116 5.43 -13.39 0.90
C PHE A 116 5.89 -12.73 2.21
N VAL A 117 6.21 -11.43 2.17
CA VAL A 117 6.64 -10.68 3.36
C VAL A 117 5.53 -10.62 4.41
N ALA A 118 4.27 -10.49 3.99
CA ALA A 118 3.12 -10.50 4.89
C ALA A 118 2.95 -11.87 5.57
N GLU A 119 3.01 -12.98 4.84
CA GLU A 119 2.92 -14.33 5.42
C GLU A 119 4.07 -14.65 6.38
N PHE A 120 5.29 -14.26 6.00
CA PHE A 120 6.46 -14.35 6.86
C PHE A 120 6.27 -13.56 8.16
N SER A 121 5.87 -12.28 8.05
CA SER A 121 5.71 -11.38 9.20
C SER A 121 4.56 -11.83 10.10
N ALA A 122 3.43 -12.25 9.51
CA ALA A 122 2.29 -12.77 10.23
C ALA A 122 2.69 -14.01 11.05
N MET A 123 3.38 -14.97 10.44
CA MET A 123 3.80 -16.19 11.12
C MET A 123 4.89 -15.94 12.18
N ALA A 124 5.82 -15.02 11.93
CA ALA A 124 6.82 -14.61 12.92
C ALA A 124 6.18 -13.96 14.14
N LEU A 125 5.30 -12.97 13.94
CA LEU A 125 4.58 -12.31 15.03
C LEU A 125 3.67 -13.28 15.76
N PHE A 126 2.92 -14.12 15.04
CA PHE A 126 2.05 -15.12 15.65
C PHE A 126 2.84 -16.09 16.53
N THR A 127 3.96 -16.64 16.05
CA THR A 127 4.79 -17.56 16.84
C THR A 127 5.40 -16.88 18.04
N PHE A 128 5.95 -15.67 17.87
CA PHE A 128 6.57 -14.90 18.94
C PHE A 128 5.57 -14.59 20.07
N LEU A 129 4.43 -13.99 19.71
CA LEU A 129 3.42 -13.56 20.68
C LEU A 129 2.76 -14.74 21.38
N THR A 130 2.44 -15.81 20.65
CA THR A 130 1.81 -17.00 21.27
C THR A 130 2.77 -17.76 22.19
N SER A 131 4.05 -17.84 21.84
CA SER A 131 5.06 -18.52 22.67
C SER A 131 5.39 -17.73 23.93
N THR A 132 5.57 -16.41 23.83
CA THR A 132 5.81 -15.54 24.99
C THR A 132 4.58 -15.45 25.90
N ALA A 133 3.38 -15.37 25.35
CA ALA A 133 2.14 -15.45 26.14
C ALA A 133 1.98 -16.82 26.83
N SER A 134 2.36 -17.91 26.16
CA SER A 134 2.35 -19.25 26.76
C SER A 134 3.34 -19.36 27.91
N ALA A 135 4.52 -18.76 27.77
CA ALA A 135 5.53 -18.74 28.82
C ALA A 135 5.05 -17.94 30.02
N ALA A 136 4.50 -16.75 29.79
CA ALA A 136 3.91 -15.91 30.83
C ALA A 136 2.73 -16.59 31.54
N ALA A 137 1.87 -17.31 30.81
CA ALA A 137 0.77 -18.08 31.39
C ALA A 137 1.29 -19.21 32.28
N THR A 138 2.32 -19.92 31.84
CA THR A 138 2.94 -21.03 32.59
C THR A 138 3.65 -20.53 33.85
N ALA A 139 4.29 -19.37 33.79
CA ALA A 139 5.00 -18.78 34.91
C ALA A 139 4.08 -18.23 36.01
N GLN A 140 2.89 -17.73 35.63
CA GLN A 140 1.98 -17.03 36.55
C GLN A 140 0.83 -17.90 37.06
N ALA A 141 0.53 -19.02 36.40
CA ALA A 141 -0.58 -19.87 36.77
C ALA A 141 -0.27 -20.78 37.97
N SER A 142 -1.24 -20.95 38.85
CA SER A 142 -1.21 -21.88 39.98
C SER A 142 -1.59 -23.32 39.58
N GLY A 143 -1.76 -23.61 38.29
CA GLY A 143 -2.13 -24.95 37.81
C GLY A 143 -2.51 -25.02 36.34
N ALA A 144 -2.79 -26.24 35.85
CA ALA A 144 -3.02 -26.53 34.44
C ALA A 144 -4.27 -25.83 33.88
N VAL A 145 -5.37 -25.77 34.64
CA VAL A 145 -6.62 -25.11 34.19
C VAL A 145 -6.40 -23.61 34.01
N GLN A 146 -5.76 -22.94 34.98
CA GLN A 146 -5.46 -21.50 34.86
C GLN A 146 -4.48 -21.23 33.73
N THR A 147 -3.47 -22.09 33.54
CA THR A 147 -2.55 -22.00 32.40
C THR A 147 -3.31 -22.05 31.08
N LEU A 148 -4.25 -22.99 30.93
CA LEU A 148 -5.07 -23.14 29.74
C LEU A 148 -5.95 -21.89 29.49
N LEU A 149 -6.62 -21.37 30.51
CA LEU A 149 -7.47 -20.18 30.39
C LEU A 149 -6.69 -18.93 29.97
N LEU A 150 -5.49 -18.73 30.53
CA LEU A 150 -4.62 -17.61 30.14
C LEU A 150 -4.15 -17.74 28.69
N ARG A 151 -3.77 -18.95 28.27
CA ARG A 151 -3.39 -19.23 26.87
C ARG A 151 -4.57 -19.02 25.92
N MET A 152 -5.77 -19.48 26.29
CA MET A 152 -7.01 -19.25 25.53
C MET A 152 -7.27 -17.75 25.32
N GLY A 153 -7.21 -16.95 26.38
CA GLY A 153 -7.38 -15.50 26.28
C GLY A 153 -6.35 -14.85 25.35
N ALA A 154 -5.07 -15.21 25.50
CA ALA A 154 -4.01 -14.65 24.66
C ALA A 154 -4.15 -15.05 23.18
N PHE A 155 -4.31 -16.34 22.89
CA PHE A 155 -4.41 -16.84 21.51
C PHE A 155 -5.65 -16.28 20.82
N GLY A 156 -6.78 -16.22 21.53
CA GLY A 156 -8.03 -15.69 21.00
C GLY A 156 -7.99 -14.20 20.65
N LEU A 157 -7.12 -13.41 21.31
CA LEU A 157 -6.89 -12.01 20.97
C LEU A 157 -5.82 -11.81 19.91
N ILE A 158 -4.72 -12.57 19.96
CA ILE A 158 -3.62 -12.46 18.99
C ILE A 158 -4.10 -12.83 17.58
N PHE A 159 -4.81 -13.95 17.44
CA PHE A 159 -5.22 -14.50 16.15
C PHE A 159 -6.02 -13.51 15.27
N PRO A 160 -7.13 -12.91 15.73
CA PRO A 160 -7.92 -11.98 14.92
C PRO A 160 -7.15 -10.70 14.60
N LEU A 161 -6.24 -10.26 15.48
CA LEU A 161 -5.42 -9.06 15.24
C LEU A 161 -4.40 -9.30 14.14
N ILE A 162 -3.70 -10.44 14.16
CA ILE A 162 -2.76 -10.81 13.08
C ILE A 162 -3.51 -10.92 11.75
N ILE A 163 -4.68 -11.54 11.72
CA ILE A 163 -5.51 -11.59 10.50
C ILE A 163 -5.86 -10.17 10.05
N SER A 164 -6.32 -9.30 10.96
CA SER A 164 -6.76 -7.94 10.60
C SER A 164 -5.64 -7.09 9.99
N ILE A 165 -4.39 -7.31 10.41
CA ILE A 165 -3.21 -6.62 9.87
C ILE A 165 -2.87 -7.13 8.46
N PHE A 166 -2.81 -8.44 8.26
CA PHE A 166 -2.21 -9.03 7.06
C PHE A 166 -3.23 -9.52 6.02
N ALA A 167 -4.51 -9.68 6.38
CA ALA A 167 -5.54 -10.16 5.45
C ALA A 167 -5.71 -9.28 4.21
N PRO A 168 -5.65 -7.93 4.30
CA PRO A 168 -5.67 -7.08 3.11
C PRO A 168 -4.49 -7.31 2.14
N ILE A 169 -3.40 -7.92 2.61
CA ILE A 169 -2.17 -8.11 1.83
C ILE A 169 -2.10 -9.54 1.26
N SER A 170 -2.18 -10.55 2.13
CA SER A 170 -1.95 -11.95 1.78
C SER A 170 -3.16 -12.86 1.99
N LYS A 171 -4.29 -12.33 2.47
CA LYS A 171 -5.39 -13.08 3.11
C LYS A 171 -5.02 -13.72 4.45
N ALA A 172 -3.81 -13.46 4.97
CA ALA A 172 -3.31 -13.90 6.27
C ALA A 172 -3.57 -15.39 6.52
N HIS A 173 -2.97 -16.27 5.72
CA HIS A 173 -3.06 -17.70 5.98
C HIS A 173 -2.22 -18.07 7.21
N PHE A 174 -0.97 -17.59 7.23
CA PHE A 174 0.09 -17.86 8.21
C PHE A 174 0.08 -19.31 8.75
N ASN A 175 -0.25 -20.27 7.87
CA ASN A 175 -0.52 -21.64 8.24
C ASN A 175 -0.53 -22.54 6.98
N PRO A 176 0.35 -23.55 6.91
CA PRO A 176 0.37 -24.47 5.78
C PRO A 176 -0.93 -25.24 5.57
N MET A 177 -1.64 -25.66 6.63
CA MET A 177 -2.90 -26.39 6.45
C MET A 177 -4.01 -25.51 5.85
N VAL A 178 -4.07 -24.22 6.23
CA VAL A 178 -4.98 -23.24 5.60
C VAL A 178 -4.59 -23.02 4.15
N THR A 179 -3.30 -22.84 3.88
CA THR A 179 -2.78 -22.61 2.53
C THR A 179 -3.11 -23.77 1.59
N VAL A 180 -2.90 -25.02 2.05
CA VAL A 180 -3.26 -26.21 1.27
C VAL A 180 -4.77 -26.28 1.05
N SER A 181 -5.58 -26.01 2.08
CA SER A 181 -7.04 -26.00 1.96
C SER A 181 -7.52 -25.01 0.89
N MET A 182 -6.97 -23.79 0.88
CA MET A 182 -7.29 -22.76 -0.10
C MET A 182 -6.88 -23.15 -1.52
N VAL A 183 -5.75 -23.85 -1.69
CA VAL A 183 -5.35 -24.39 -2.99
C VAL A 183 -6.30 -25.49 -3.46
N VAL A 184 -6.64 -26.45 -2.58
CA VAL A 184 -7.55 -27.58 -2.89
C VAL A 184 -8.96 -27.09 -3.23
N ALA A 185 -9.42 -26.03 -2.57
CA ALA A 185 -10.71 -25.39 -2.82
C ALA A 185 -10.71 -24.43 -4.03
N GLY A 186 -9.59 -24.31 -4.75
CA GLY A 186 -9.47 -23.44 -5.93
C GLY A 186 -9.43 -21.93 -5.61
N GLN A 187 -9.21 -21.56 -4.35
CA GLN A 187 -9.16 -20.16 -3.89
C GLN A 187 -7.76 -19.53 -4.02
N GLN A 188 -6.74 -20.34 -4.29
CA GLN A 188 -5.34 -19.91 -4.43
C GLN A 188 -4.58 -20.79 -5.44
N LYS A 189 -3.68 -20.17 -6.22
CA LYS A 189 -2.79 -20.90 -7.14
C LYS A 189 -1.77 -21.73 -6.34
N LEU A 190 -1.45 -22.93 -6.83
CA LEU A 190 -0.48 -23.82 -6.19
C LEU A 190 0.90 -23.16 -6.00
N SER A 191 1.41 -22.46 -7.02
CA SER A 191 2.72 -21.78 -6.96
C SER A 191 2.79 -20.73 -5.84
N GLN A 192 1.73 -19.94 -5.68
CA GLN A 192 1.61 -18.98 -4.57
C GLN A 192 1.49 -19.71 -3.23
N GLY A 193 0.74 -20.82 -3.17
CA GLY A 193 0.68 -21.69 -1.98
C GLY A 193 2.04 -22.19 -1.51
N ILE A 194 2.90 -22.62 -2.44
CA ILE A 194 4.26 -23.05 -2.11
C ILE A 194 5.06 -21.88 -1.50
N ASN A 195 5.01 -20.70 -2.11
CA ASN A 195 5.69 -19.51 -1.59
C ASN A 195 5.20 -19.12 -0.19
N TYR A 196 3.90 -19.25 0.07
CA TYR A 196 3.30 -19.00 1.39
C TYR A 196 3.84 -19.96 2.43
N ILE A 197 3.88 -21.27 2.14
CA ILE A 197 4.38 -22.29 3.08
C ILE A 197 5.85 -22.03 3.42
N ILE A 198 6.67 -21.65 2.45
CA ILE A 198 8.08 -21.28 2.68
C ILE A 198 8.15 -20.05 3.60
N ALA A 199 7.43 -18.98 3.28
CA ALA A 199 7.38 -17.76 4.10
C ALA A 199 6.97 -18.04 5.54
N GLN A 200 5.93 -18.87 5.71
CA GLN A 200 5.42 -19.30 7.01
C GLN A 200 6.47 -20.06 7.81
N CYS A 201 7.13 -21.06 7.22
CA CYS A 201 8.15 -21.83 7.94
C CYS A 201 9.32 -20.94 8.39
N LEU A 202 9.80 -20.04 7.52
CA LEU A 202 10.86 -19.09 7.86
C LEU A 202 10.42 -18.12 8.96
N GLY A 203 9.19 -17.62 8.89
CA GLY A 203 8.62 -16.74 9.90
C GLY A 203 8.50 -17.44 11.25
N ALA A 204 8.03 -18.69 11.27
CA ALA A 204 7.90 -19.47 12.50
C ALA A 204 9.25 -19.74 13.18
N ILE A 205 10.30 -20.03 12.41
CA ILE A 205 11.66 -20.17 12.94
C ILE A 205 12.10 -18.86 13.60
N LEU A 206 11.98 -17.73 12.90
CA LEU A 206 12.38 -16.42 13.44
C LEU A 206 11.59 -16.08 14.72
N GLY A 207 10.26 -16.20 14.67
CA GLY A 207 9.39 -15.89 15.81
C GLY A 207 9.66 -16.81 17.00
N GLY A 208 9.90 -18.10 16.76
CA GLY A 208 10.27 -19.07 17.79
C GLY A 208 11.63 -18.77 18.42
N ALA A 209 12.64 -18.44 17.60
CA ALA A 209 13.98 -18.10 18.07
C ALA A 209 13.98 -16.83 18.92
N LEU A 210 13.28 -15.78 18.46
CA LEU A 210 13.12 -14.54 19.21
C LEU A 210 12.37 -14.77 20.52
N ALA A 211 11.33 -15.60 20.52
CA ALA A 211 10.60 -15.95 21.74
C ALA A 211 11.52 -16.66 22.73
N LEU A 212 12.22 -17.72 22.29
CA LEU A 212 13.14 -18.46 23.15
C LEU A 212 14.22 -17.54 23.75
N TRP A 213 14.85 -16.71 22.92
CA TRP A 213 15.89 -15.79 23.36
C TRP A 213 15.39 -14.73 24.36
N SER A 214 14.14 -14.30 24.24
CA SER A 214 13.55 -13.29 25.14
C SER A 214 13.23 -13.81 26.55
N LEU A 215 13.23 -15.13 26.75
CA LEU A 215 12.82 -15.75 28.02
C LEU A 215 14.01 -15.98 28.96
N PRO A 216 13.79 -15.93 30.30
CA PRO A 216 14.78 -16.37 31.27
C PRO A 216 15.21 -17.82 31.01
N GLY A 217 16.49 -18.15 31.26
CA GLY A 217 17.06 -19.47 30.93
C GLY A 217 16.25 -20.67 31.44
N ALA A 218 15.69 -20.60 32.65
CA ALA A 218 14.84 -21.67 33.21
C ALA A 218 13.53 -21.91 32.43
N GLN A 219 13.07 -20.93 31.66
CA GLN A 219 11.86 -20.97 30.85
C GLN A 219 12.13 -21.31 29.37
N GLN A 220 13.39 -21.50 28.98
CA GLN A 220 13.77 -21.78 27.59
C GLN A 220 13.56 -23.26 27.23
N ASN A 221 12.32 -23.73 27.27
CA ASN A 221 11.96 -25.11 26.93
C ASN A 221 10.59 -25.26 26.28
N ALA A 222 10.33 -26.43 25.71
CA ALA A 222 9.12 -26.78 24.97
C ALA A 222 7.81 -26.49 25.71
N GLY A 223 7.77 -26.68 27.03
CA GLY A 223 6.56 -26.49 27.84
C GLY A 223 6.14 -25.02 27.94
N TYR A 224 7.11 -24.11 28.12
CA TYR A 224 6.87 -22.67 28.20
C TYR A 224 6.52 -22.08 26.83
N LEU A 225 7.18 -22.51 25.76
CA LEU A 225 6.87 -22.03 24.40
C LEU A 225 5.58 -22.65 23.83
N ALA A 226 4.96 -23.60 24.54
CA ALA A 226 3.85 -24.40 24.04
C ALA A 226 4.16 -25.03 22.68
N ALA A 227 5.34 -25.66 22.59
CA ALA A 227 5.73 -26.46 21.44
C ALA A 227 4.79 -27.67 21.28
N ALA A 228 4.63 -28.10 20.03
CA ALA A 228 3.72 -29.19 19.70
C ALA A 228 4.27 -30.50 20.29
N ALA A 229 3.46 -31.18 21.11
CA ALA A 229 3.82 -32.44 21.75
C ALA A 229 2.56 -33.27 22.01
N VAL A 230 2.69 -34.59 21.99
CA VAL A 230 1.60 -35.49 22.38
C VAL A 230 1.32 -35.27 23.87
N PRO A 231 0.08 -34.91 24.29
CA PRO A 231 -0.20 -34.66 25.69
C PRO A 231 0.04 -35.90 26.57
N ALA A 232 0.42 -35.67 27.83
CA ALA A 232 0.63 -36.76 28.78
C ALA A 232 -0.63 -37.65 28.90
N GLY A 233 -0.43 -38.97 28.85
CA GLY A 233 -1.53 -39.94 28.87
C GLY A 233 -2.27 -40.11 27.54
N ARG A 234 -1.80 -39.48 26.45
CA ARG A 234 -2.31 -39.68 25.09
C ARG A 234 -1.33 -40.46 24.22
N SER A 235 -1.86 -41.12 23.21
CA SER A 235 -1.12 -41.82 22.16
C SER A 235 -1.02 -41.00 20.89
N VAL A 236 -0.05 -41.33 20.03
CA VAL A 236 0.13 -40.70 18.72
C VAL A 236 -1.15 -40.73 17.85
N PRO A 237 -1.89 -41.86 17.73
CA PRO A 237 -3.15 -41.88 16.98
C PRO A 237 -4.23 -40.97 17.56
N GLN A 238 -4.30 -40.81 18.88
CA GLN A 238 -5.24 -39.87 19.51
C GLN A 238 -4.86 -38.42 19.16
N ALA A 239 -3.57 -38.07 19.23
CA ALA A 239 -3.11 -36.75 18.84
C ALA A 239 -3.39 -36.48 17.34
N PHE A 240 -3.17 -37.47 16.48
CA PHE A 240 -3.54 -37.39 15.06
C PHE A 240 -5.03 -37.09 14.88
N LEU A 241 -5.91 -37.83 15.56
CA LEU A 241 -7.36 -37.61 15.49
C LEU A 241 -7.74 -36.19 15.95
N GLY A 242 -7.15 -35.73 17.06
CA GLY A 242 -7.37 -34.37 17.56
C GLY A 242 -6.99 -33.30 16.55
N GLU A 243 -5.78 -33.37 15.98
CA GLU A 243 -5.32 -32.43 14.96
C GLU A 243 -6.20 -32.47 13.70
N PHE A 244 -6.59 -33.66 13.24
CA PHE A 244 -7.46 -33.82 12.08
C PHE A 244 -8.83 -33.16 12.29
N VAL A 245 -9.50 -33.48 13.40
CA VAL A 245 -10.84 -32.94 13.71
C VAL A 245 -10.77 -31.43 13.96
N GLY A 246 -9.75 -30.98 14.70
CA GLY A 246 -9.52 -29.55 14.95
C GLY A 246 -9.30 -28.78 13.64
N ALA A 247 -8.54 -29.34 12.71
CA ALA A 247 -8.33 -28.73 11.40
C ALA A 247 -9.61 -28.68 10.56
N VAL A 248 -10.41 -29.74 10.55
CA VAL A 248 -11.70 -29.75 9.84
C VAL A 248 -12.61 -28.64 10.36
N PHE A 249 -12.80 -28.57 11.68
CA PHE A 249 -13.63 -27.54 12.31
C PHE A 249 -13.12 -26.14 12.00
N PHE A 250 -11.83 -25.89 12.20
CA PHE A 250 -11.22 -24.58 11.96
C PHE A 250 -11.41 -24.12 10.50
N ILE A 251 -11.19 -25.02 9.53
CA ILE A 251 -11.36 -24.69 8.12
C ILE A 251 -12.83 -24.42 7.76
N TRP A 252 -13.80 -25.15 8.31
CA TRP A 252 -15.21 -24.82 8.05
C TRP A 252 -15.60 -23.46 8.63
N VAL A 253 -15.11 -23.08 9.82
CA VAL A 253 -15.30 -21.71 10.33
C VAL A 253 -14.68 -20.69 9.38
N LEU A 254 -13.44 -20.93 8.91
CA LEU A 254 -12.76 -20.05 7.97
C LEU A 254 -13.55 -19.88 6.68
N PHE A 255 -13.98 -20.98 6.07
CA PHE A 255 -14.71 -20.92 4.83
C PHE A 255 -16.05 -20.22 5.00
N GLN A 256 -16.82 -20.57 6.04
CA GLN A 256 -18.13 -19.95 6.28
C GLN A 256 -18.05 -18.47 6.60
N THR A 257 -17.02 -18.02 7.32
CA THR A 257 -16.98 -16.66 7.85
C THR A 257 -16.18 -15.68 7.01
N ILE A 258 -15.20 -16.18 6.24
CA ILE A 258 -14.28 -15.36 5.43
C ILE A 258 -14.42 -15.61 3.93
N VAL A 259 -14.52 -16.87 3.50
CA VAL A 259 -14.50 -17.22 2.06
C VAL A 259 -15.89 -17.14 1.44
N ASP A 260 -16.91 -17.62 2.14
CA ASP A 260 -18.30 -17.63 1.67
C ASP A 260 -18.88 -16.21 1.69
N PRO A 261 -19.46 -15.71 0.58
CA PRO A 261 -20.09 -14.39 0.52
C PRO A 261 -21.28 -14.22 1.49
N ARG A 262 -21.91 -15.31 1.93
CA ARG A 262 -22.98 -15.33 2.96
C ARG A 262 -22.41 -15.21 4.38
N GLY A 263 -21.09 -15.24 4.51
CA GLY A 263 -20.36 -15.16 5.76
C GLY A 263 -20.44 -13.82 6.44
N TRP A 264 -19.72 -13.69 7.55
CA TRP A 264 -19.82 -12.55 8.46
C TRP A 264 -18.87 -11.40 8.07
N GLY A 265 -18.32 -11.44 6.85
CA GLY A 265 -17.52 -10.38 6.24
C GLY A 265 -16.42 -9.85 7.18
N LYS A 266 -16.56 -8.59 7.60
CA LYS A 266 -15.60 -7.89 8.46
C LYS A 266 -15.41 -8.53 9.85
N LEU A 267 -16.35 -9.35 10.32
CA LEU A 267 -16.26 -10.06 11.60
C LEU A 267 -15.60 -11.44 11.48
N GLY A 268 -15.30 -11.92 10.26
CA GLY A 268 -14.65 -13.21 10.05
C GLY A 268 -13.35 -13.43 10.84
N PRO A 269 -12.43 -12.43 10.94
CA PRO A 269 -11.25 -12.55 11.80
C PRO A 269 -11.61 -12.86 13.26
N LEU A 270 -12.63 -12.20 13.82
CA LEU A 270 -13.09 -12.43 15.18
C LEU A 270 -13.67 -13.84 15.36
N SER A 271 -14.44 -14.34 14.39
CA SER A 271 -14.95 -15.72 14.42
C SER A 271 -13.82 -16.75 14.50
N LEU A 272 -12.74 -16.56 13.73
CA LEU A 272 -11.55 -17.41 13.84
C LEU A 272 -10.82 -17.25 15.17
N GLY A 273 -10.75 -16.02 15.69
CA GLY A 273 -10.23 -15.73 17.02
C GLY A 273 -11.00 -16.43 18.14
N LEU A 274 -12.31 -16.63 18.00
CA LEU A 274 -13.14 -17.37 18.96
C LEU A 274 -13.03 -18.90 18.78
N ALA A 275 -12.82 -19.37 17.56
CA ALA A 275 -12.64 -20.79 17.27
C ALA A 275 -11.38 -21.37 17.93
N VAL A 276 -10.29 -20.60 17.98
CA VAL A 276 -9.01 -21.08 18.55
C VAL A 276 -9.12 -21.41 20.05
N PRO A 277 -9.58 -20.54 20.95
CA PRO A 277 -9.80 -20.86 22.36
C PRO A 277 -10.75 -22.06 22.56
N LEU A 278 -11.82 -22.16 21.78
CA LEU A 278 -12.75 -23.28 21.85
C LEU A 278 -12.03 -24.60 21.53
N LEU A 279 -11.22 -24.62 20.47
CA LEU A 279 -10.39 -25.76 20.11
C LEU A 279 -9.33 -26.06 21.19
N MET A 280 -8.76 -25.05 21.83
CA MET A 280 -7.78 -25.26 22.91
C MET A 280 -8.42 -25.98 24.10
N TRP A 281 -9.67 -25.64 24.42
CA TRP A 281 -10.42 -26.29 25.48
C TRP A 281 -10.82 -27.72 25.12
N THR A 282 -11.28 -27.94 23.89
CA THR A 282 -11.91 -29.21 23.46
C THR A 282 -10.91 -30.22 22.89
N VAL A 283 -10.02 -29.76 22.01
CA VAL A 283 -9.07 -30.59 21.25
C VAL A 283 -7.66 -30.52 21.87
N GLY A 284 -7.30 -29.42 22.52
CA GLY A 284 -6.01 -29.27 23.21
C GLY A 284 -5.65 -30.44 24.15
N PRO A 285 -6.56 -30.94 25.00
CA PRO A 285 -6.30 -32.11 25.85
C PRO A 285 -6.08 -33.45 25.11
N ILE A 286 -6.31 -33.48 23.80
CA ILE A 286 -6.17 -34.67 22.95
C ILE A 286 -4.85 -34.64 22.17
N SER A 287 -4.51 -33.50 21.54
CA SER A 287 -3.34 -33.39 20.65
C SER A 287 -2.32 -32.31 21.00
N GLY A 288 -2.61 -31.49 22.02
CA GLY A 288 -1.89 -30.26 22.30
C GLY A 288 -2.34 -29.07 21.43
N LEU A 289 -3.21 -29.32 20.44
CA LEU A 289 -3.73 -28.37 19.45
C LEU A 289 -2.64 -27.49 18.82
N SER A 290 -1.91 -28.04 17.86
CA SER A 290 -1.05 -27.22 17.01
C SER A 290 -1.85 -26.57 15.90
N ILE A 291 -2.55 -27.40 15.09
CA ILE A 291 -3.31 -27.06 13.87
C ILE A 291 -2.59 -26.05 12.95
N ASN A 292 -1.26 -25.97 13.05
CA ASN A 292 -0.41 -25.09 12.28
C ASN A 292 0.96 -25.77 12.09
N PRO A 293 1.17 -26.42 10.94
CA PRO A 293 2.43 -27.11 10.64
C PRO A 293 3.66 -26.20 10.71
N ALA A 294 3.56 -24.94 10.25
CA ALA A 294 4.68 -24.00 10.30
C ALA A 294 5.04 -23.63 11.74
N ARG A 295 4.06 -23.39 12.61
CA ARG A 295 4.31 -23.14 14.04
C ARG A 295 5.00 -24.33 14.70
N ALA A 296 4.49 -25.54 14.48
CA ALA A 296 5.11 -26.75 15.00
C ALA A 296 6.56 -26.87 14.51
N PHE A 297 6.79 -26.67 13.22
CA PHE A 297 8.10 -26.75 12.59
C PHE A 297 9.09 -25.73 13.13
N GLY A 298 8.70 -24.45 13.22
CA GLY A 298 9.57 -23.39 13.73
C GLY A 298 10.05 -23.66 15.15
N LEU A 299 9.15 -24.12 16.04
CA LEU A 299 9.51 -24.47 17.41
C LEU A 299 10.35 -25.75 17.49
N ALA A 300 10.08 -26.76 16.65
CA ALA A 300 10.89 -27.97 16.57
C ALA A 300 12.34 -27.66 16.15
N VAL A 301 12.53 -26.80 15.16
CA VAL A 301 13.86 -26.33 14.71
C VAL A 301 14.60 -25.63 15.85
N VAL A 302 13.92 -24.69 16.52
CA VAL A 302 14.53 -23.85 17.56
C VAL A 302 14.87 -24.64 18.83
N LEU A 303 14.04 -25.62 19.19
CA LEU A 303 14.23 -26.44 20.38
C LEU A 303 15.03 -27.73 20.12
N GLY A 304 15.23 -28.11 18.86
CA GLY A 304 15.87 -29.37 18.48
C GLY A 304 15.03 -30.62 18.76
N ASP A 305 13.73 -30.48 19.00
CA ASP A 305 12.82 -31.60 19.30
C ASP A 305 11.91 -31.92 18.11
N TRP A 306 12.10 -33.12 17.56
CA TRP A 306 11.38 -33.63 16.38
C TRP A 306 10.47 -34.81 16.71
N THR A 307 10.23 -35.07 17.99
CA THR A 307 9.47 -36.22 18.47
C THR A 307 8.07 -36.22 17.86
N HIS A 308 7.76 -37.24 17.05
CA HIS A 308 6.49 -37.39 16.33
C HIS A 308 6.11 -36.21 15.40
N HIS A 309 7.10 -35.42 14.94
CA HIS A 309 6.87 -34.16 14.23
C HIS A 309 5.89 -34.24 13.05
N TRP A 310 5.92 -35.37 12.34
CA TRP A 310 5.09 -35.64 11.18
C TRP A 310 3.57 -35.51 11.47
N VAL A 311 3.13 -35.74 12.71
CA VAL A 311 1.71 -35.68 13.10
C VAL A 311 1.15 -34.28 12.85
N TRP A 312 1.88 -33.23 13.23
CA TRP A 312 1.45 -31.83 13.09
C TRP A 312 1.58 -31.31 11.66
N TRP A 313 2.07 -32.11 10.73
CA TRP A 313 1.99 -31.85 9.30
C TRP A 313 0.84 -32.63 8.68
N VAL A 314 0.85 -33.95 8.82
CA VAL A 314 -0.03 -34.85 8.07
C VAL A 314 -1.48 -34.72 8.54
N ALA A 315 -1.73 -34.82 9.84
CA ALA A 315 -3.09 -34.79 10.37
C ALA A 315 -3.86 -33.50 10.03
N PRO A 316 -3.31 -32.30 10.32
CA PRO A 316 -4.03 -31.07 10.02
C PRO A 316 -4.15 -30.80 8.52
N ILE A 317 -3.15 -31.15 7.69
CA ILE A 317 -3.23 -30.95 6.24
C ILE A 317 -4.33 -31.83 5.61
N ILE A 318 -4.42 -33.10 5.99
CA ILE A 318 -5.48 -33.98 5.47
C ILE A 318 -6.86 -33.47 5.91
N GLY A 319 -7.03 -33.12 7.18
CA GLY A 319 -8.28 -32.56 7.69
C GLY A 319 -8.68 -31.27 6.98
N ALA A 320 -7.71 -30.37 6.76
CA ALA A 320 -7.94 -29.09 6.10
C ALA A 320 -8.26 -29.22 4.61
N ALA A 321 -7.58 -30.12 3.90
CA ALA A 321 -7.85 -30.41 2.50
C ALA A 321 -9.25 -31.01 2.31
N LEU A 322 -9.62 -31.97 3.18
CA LEU A 322 -10.97 -32.55 3.19
C LEU A 322 -12.03 -31.48 3.46
N ALA A 323 -11.84 -30.66 4.50
CA ALA A 323 -12.80 -29.62 4.88
C ALA A 323 -12.98 -28.54 3.81
N GLY A 324 -11.89 -28.08 3.18
CA GLY A 324 -11.98 -27.12 2.08
C GLY A 324 -12.73 -27.71 0.89
N LYS A 325 -12.41 -28.96 0.52
CA LYS A 325 -13.09 -29.65 -0.58
C LYS A 325 -14.57 -29.87 -0.32
N THR A 326 -14.94 -30.34 0.88
CA THR A 326 -16.34 -30.58 1.25
C THR A 326 -17.12 -29.27 1.32
N TYR A 327 -16.53 -28.21 1.87
CA TYR A 327 -17.19 -26.91 1.92
C TYR A 327 -17.49 -26.39 0.51
N SER A 328 -16.49 -26.38 -0.38
CA SER A 328 -16.67 -25.89 -1.74
C SER A 328 -17.60 -26.76 -2.60
N SER A 329 -17.70 -28.07 -2.33
CA SER A 329 -18.49 -28.98 -3.17
C SER A 329 -19.91 -29.21 -2.65
N CYS A 330 -20.15 -29.05 -1.34
CA CYS A 330 -21.42 -29.42 -0.69
C CYS A 330 -22.13 -28.25 -0.02
N PHE A 331 -21.41 -27.22 0.45
CA PHE A 331 -21.99 -26.14 1.25
C PHE A 331 -22.03 -24.81 0.51
N ALA A 332 -21.05 -24.53 -0.35
CA ALA A 332 -21.02 -23.32 -1.16
C ALA A 332 -22.20 -23.29 -2.14
N PRO A 333 -22.83 -22.12 -2.39
CA PRO A 333 -23.91 -22.01 -3.36
C PRO A 333 -23.37 -22.33 -4.75
N THR A 334 -24.13 -23.10 -5.53
CA THR A 334 -23.86 -23.27 -6.97
C THR A 334 -23.97 -21.90 -7.63
N GLN A 335 -22.94 -21.44 -8.34
CA GLN A 335 -23.07 -20.25 -9.17
C GLN A 335 -24.01 -20.59 -10.32
N SER A 336 -25.26 -20.10 -10.24
CA SER A 336 -26.28 -20.17 -11.29
C SER A 336 -26.03 -19.14 -12.37
#